data_AF-A0A0U3FWD0-F1
#
_entry.id   AF-A0A0U3FWD0-F1
#
_cell.length_a   1.000
_cell.length_b   1.000
_cell.length_c   1.000
_cell.angle_alpha   90.00
_cell.angle_beta   90.00
_cell.angle_gamma   90.00
#
_symmetry.space_group_name_H-M   'P 1'
#
loop_
_entity.id
_entity.type
_entity.pdbx_description
1 polymer ?
#
loop_
_entity_poly.entity_id
_entity_poly.type
_entity_poly.pdbx_seq_one_letter_code
_entity_poly.pdbx_strand_id
1 'polypeptide(L)'
;MDQLIVRLGGDLLATDVSLGPEEESRGRRYGHNWLAEKWDSIRQQLCGKVSDQLTGDLATDIGAVADVLSASFHGPVVFTVSAIVVKYGIGRLCQGGEAP
;
A
#
# COMPACT_ATOMS: atom_id res chain seq x y z
N MET A 1 -8.84 6.02 -2.24
CA MET A 1 -8.36 4.74 -1.69
C MET A 1 -8.60 3.63 -2.69
N ASP A 2 -9.84 3.41 -3.11
CA ASP A 2 -10.24 2.37 -4.08
C ASP A 2 -9.34 2.27 -5.34
N GLN A 3 -9.09 3.38 -6.03
CA GLN A 3 -8.22 3.38 -7.22
C GLN A 3 -6.78 2.90 -6.95
N LEU A 4 -6.24 3.13 -5.76
CA LEU A 4 -4.91 2.61 -5.39
C LEU A 4 -4.95 1.10 -5.15
N ILE A 5 -6.04 0.58 -4.60
CA ILE A 5 -6.24 -0.85 -4.37
C ILE A 5 -6.43 -1.58 -5.71
N VAL A 6 -7.22 -1.00 -6.63
CA VAL A 6 -7.34 -1.49 -8.00
C VAL A 6 -5.97 -1.52 -8.68
N ARG A 7 -5.21 -0.42 -8.58
CA ARG A 7 -3.85 -0.32 -9.16
C ARG A 7 -2.92 -1.38 -8.57
N LEU A 8 -2.94 -1.57 -7.26
CA LEU A 8 -2.15 -2.59 -6.57
C LEU A 8 -2.46 -3.98 -7.11
N GLY A 9 -3.75 -4.32 -7.23
CA GLY A 9 -4.15 -5.62 -7.78
C GLY A 9 -3.67 -5.81 -9.22
N GLY A 10 -3.72 -4.76 -10.04
CA GLY A 10 -3.17 -4.79 -11.39
C GLY A 10 -1.66 -4.99 -11.45
N ASP A 11 -0.92 -4.22 -10.65
CA ASP A 11 0.54 -4.33 -10.54
C ASP A 11 0.95 -5.75 -10.11
N LEU A 12 0.21 -6.35 -9.16
CA LEU A 12 0.46 -7.72 -8.68
C LEU A 12 0.08 -8.81 -9.68
N LEU A 13 -0.95 -8.59 -10.49
CA LEU A 13 -1.38 -9.51 -11.55
C LEU A 13 -0.53 -9.37 -12.82
N ALA A 14 0.42 -8.43 -12.85
CA ALA A 14 1.18 -8.03 -14.05
C ALA A 14 0.26 -7.69 -15.24
N THR A 15 -0.92 -7.15 -14.95
CA THR A 15 -1.87 -6.64 -15.94
C THR A 15 -1.83 -5.13 -15.91
N ASP A 16 -1.50 -4.49 -17.04
CA ASP A 16 -1.75 -3.06 -17.20
C ASP A 16 -3.26 -2.84 -17.02
N VAL A 17 -3.65 -2.12 -15.97
CA VAL A 17 -5.05 -1.83 -15.58
C VAL A 17 -5.70 -0.85 -16.56
N SER A 18 -5.66 -1.18 -17.84
CA SER A 18 -6.20 -0.35 -18.91
C SER A 18 -7.03 -1.17 -19.88
N LEU A 19 -7.85 -2.09 -19.36
CA LEU A 19 -8.81 -2.84 -20.14
C LEU A 19 -10.00 -3.11 -19.21
N GLY A 20 -11.22 -2.76 -19.62
CA GLY A 20 -12.51 -3.24 -19.10
C GLY A 20 -12.94 -3.05 -17.62
N PRO A 21 -14.27 -2.94 -17.37
CA PRO A 21 -14.85 -2.99 -16.01
C PRO A 21 -14.59 -4.31 -15.25
N GLU A 22 -14.34 -5.40 -15.99
CA GLU A 22 -14.09 -6.72 -15.42
C GLU A 22 -12.70 -6.81 -14.80
N GLU A 23 -11.67 -6.30 -15.47
CA GLU A 23 -10.32 -6.26 -14.93
C GLU A 23 -10.20 -5.30 -13.75
N GLU A 24 -10.95 -4.19 -13.74
CA GLU A 24 -11.02 -3.29 -12.57
C GLU A 24 -11.56 -4.02 -11.34
N SER A 25 -12.65 -4.79 -11.52
CA SER A 25 -13.26 -5.59 -10.46
C SER A 25 -12.31 -6.69 -9.95
N ARG A 26 -11.58 -7.33 -10.87
CA ARG A 26 -10.56 -8.33 -10.54
C ARG A 26 -9.38 -7.71 -9.78
N GLY A 27 -8.89 -6.56 -10.22
CA GLY A 27 -7.84 -5.79 -9.57
C GLY A 27 -8.23 -5.37 -8.16
N ARG A 28 -9.43 -4.82 -7.98
CA ARG A 28 -9.98 -4.48 -6.66
C ARG A 28 -9.95 -5.67 -5.71
N ARG A 29 -10.53 -6.81 -6.12
CA ARG A 29 -10.60 -8.02 -5.29
C ARG A 29 -9.22 -8.55 -4.93
N TYR A 30 -8.31 -8.60 -5.90
CA TYR A 30 -6.96 -9.09 -5.66
C TYR A 30 -6.17 -8.15 -4.73
N GLY A 31 -6.29 -6.83 -4.92
CA GLY A 31 -5.66 -5.81 -4.09
C GLY A 31 -6.10 -5.90 -2.63
N HIS A 32 -7.42 -6.00 -2.36
CA HIS A 32 -7.92 -6.16 -0.98
C HIS A 32 -7.43 -7.46 -0.33
N ASN A 33 -7.51 -8.59 -1.04
CA ASN A 33 -7.05 -9.87 -0.51
C ASN A 33 -5.57 -9.83 -0.15
N TRP A 34 -4.75 -9.30 -1.06
CA TRP A 34 -3.31 -9.17 -0.82
C TRP A 34 -3.01 -8.23 0.34
N LEU A 35 -3.69 -7.08 0.44
CA LEU A 35 -3.52 -6.15 1.56
C LEU A 35 -3.87 -6.81 2.88
N ALA A 36 -5.02 -7.50 2.95
CA ALA A 36 -5.43 -8.23 4.15
C ALA A 36 -4.39 -9.26 4.59
N GLU A 37 -3.81 -10.01 3.65
CA GLU A 37 -2.75 -10.99 3.92
C GLU A 37 -1.43 -10.34 4.38
N LYS A 38 -1.07 -9.17 3.84
CA LYS A 38 0.20 -8.49 4.12
C LYS A 38 0.13 -7.43 5.21
N TRP A 39 -1.06 -7.07 5.67
CA TRP A 39 -1.28 -5.91 6.53
C TRP A 39 -0.45 -5.95 7.81
N ASP A 40 -0.45 -7.09 8.50
CA ASP A 40 0.33 -7.26 9.72
C ASP A 40 1.84 -7.20 9.47
N SER A 41 2.31 -7.72 8.35
CA SER A 41 3.71 -7.61 7.96
C SER A 41 4.11 -6.16 7.66
N ILE A 42 3.25 -5.41 6.95
CA ILE A 42 3.45 -3.98 6.67
C ILE A 42 3.49 -3.20 7.98
N ARG A 43 2.55 -3.47 8.90
CA ARG A 43 2.49 -2.87 10.25
C ARG A 43 3.79 -3.09 11.01
N GLN A 44 4.27 -4.33 11.10
CA GLN A 44 5.51 -4.68 11.81
C GLN A 44 6.76 -4.00 11.23
N GLN A 45 6.76 -3.74 9.92
CA GLN A 45 7.89 -3.08 9.27
C GLN A 45 7.91 -1.57 9.51
N LEU A 46 6.74 -0.93 9.57
CA LEU A 46 6.64 0.53 9.64
C LEU A 46 6.58 1.05 11.07
N CYS A 47 5.82 0.38 11.94
CA CYS A 47 5.56 0.88 13.28
C CYS A 47 6.83 0.87 14.12
N GLY A 48 7.27 2.06 14.53
CA GLY A 48 8.52 2.29 15.27
C GLY A 48 9.75 2.55 14.39
N LYS A 49 9.63 2.54 13.06
CA LYS A 49 10.75 2.83 12.15
C LYS A 49 10.58 4.12 11.35
N VAL A 50 9.35 4.45 10.96
CA VAL A 50 9.08 5.57 10.03
C VAL A 50 8.60 6.84 10.73
N SER A 51 8.24 6.81 12.02
CA SER A 51 7.61 7.92 12.73
C SER A 51 8.39 9.24 12.65
N ASP A 52 9.71 9.15 12.75
CA ASP A 52 10.60 10.32 12.81
C ASP A 52 10.89 10.89 11.42
N GLN A 53 10.49 10.17 10.36
CA GLN A 53 10.66 10.55 8.96
C GLN A 53 9.38 11.17 8.37
N LEU A 54 8.26 11.12 9.10
CA LEU A 54 7.00 11.68 8.63
C LEU A 54 6.99 13.20 8.81
N THR A 55 6.73 13.88 7.70
CA THR A 55 6.73 15.34 7.58
C THR A 55 5.32 15.91 7.48
N GLY A 56 4.33 15.06 7.15
CA GLY A 56 2.97 15.49 6.82
C GLY A 56 2.81 15.90 5.35
N ASP A 57 3.90 16.00 4.59
CA ASP A 57 3.84 16.12 3.13
C ASP A 57 3.63 14.74 2.49
N LEU A 58 2.58 14.61 1.68
CA LEU A 58 2.17 13.31 1.13
C LEU A 58 3.27 12.66 0.27
N ALA A 59 3.97 13.42 -0.56
CA ALA A 59 4.97 12.86 -1.46
C ALA A 59 6.21 12.40 -0.68
N THR A 60 6.65 13.22 0.27
CA THR A 60 7.79 12.92 1.15
C THR A 60 7.50 11.72 2.04
N ASP A 61 6.31 11.66 2.65
CA ASP A 61 5.90 10.56 3.52
C ASP A 61 5.76 9.24 2.75
N ILE A 62 5.27 9.28 1.50
CA ILE A 62 5.25 8.11 0.62
C ILE A 62 6.68 7.61 0.35
N GLY A 63 7.62 8.52 0.09
CA GLY A 63 9.02 8.19 -0.13
C GLY A 63 9.66 7.53 1.10
N ALA A 64 9.44 8.09 2.29
CA ALA A 64 9.94 7.53 3.55
C ALA A 64 9.38 6.13 3.83
N VAL A 65 8.07 5.93 3.64
CA VAL A 65 7.43 4.62 3.78
C VAL A 65 7.96 3.63 2.73
N ALA A 66 8.11 4.07 1.49
CA ALA A 66 8.64 3.24 0.40
C ALA A 66 10.07 2.78 0.67
N ASP A 67 10.92 3.65 1.20
CA ASP A 67 12.29 3.31 1.58
C ASP A 67 12.32 2.16 2.60
N VAL A 68 11.51 2.26 3.67
CA VAL A 68 11.41 1.20 4.68
C VAL A 68 10.83 -0.10 4.10
N LEU A 69 9.80 -0.01 3.26
CA LEU A 69 9.14 -1.17 2.67
C LEU A 69 9.96 -1.84 1.56
N SER A 70 10.91 -1.13 0.94
CA SER A 70 11.75 -1.64 -0.14
C SER A 70 12.59 -2.86 0.25
N ALA A 71 12.84 -3.04 1.56
CA ALA A 71 13.54 -4.21 2.09
C ALA A 71 12.73 -5.52 1.94
N SER A 72 11.40 -5.44 1.85
CA SER A 72 10.52 -6.62 1.81
C SER A 72 9.67 -6.71 0.54
N PHE A 73 9.44 -5.57 -0.11
CA PHE A 73 8.63 -5.46 -1.30
C PHE A 73 9.49 -4.90 -2.43
N HIS A 74 9.28 -5.37 -3.66
CA HIS A 74 10.05 -4.96 -4.83
C HIS A 74 9.13 -4.44 -5.94
N GLY A 75 9.67 -3.59 -6.80
CA GLY A 75 8.98 -3.09 -7.99
C GLY A 75 7.91 -2.02 -7.69
N PRO A 76 7.01 -1.76 -8.65
CA PRO A 76 6.01 -0.68 -8.56
C PRO A 76 5.08 -0.78 -7.36
N VAL A 77 4.84 -2.02 -6.88
CA VAL A 77 4.00 -2.34 -5.71
C VAL A 77 4.43 -1.56 -4.47
N VAL A 78 5.73 -1.31 -4.27
CA VAL A 78 6.25 -0.60 -3.10
C VAL A 78 5.62 0.78 -2.97
N PHE A 79 5.60 1.55 -4.06
CA PHE A 79 5.05 2.91 -4.05
C PHE A 79 3.54 2.91 -3.92
N THR A 80 2.85 1.98 -4.58
CA THR A 80 1.38 1.85 -4.47
C THR A 80 0.96 1.52 -3.04
N VAL A 81 1.64 0.55 -2.39
CA VAL A 81 1.39 0.20 -0.98
C VAL A 81 1.72 1.37 -0.06
N SER A 82 2.83 2.06 -0.29
CA SER A 82 3.22 3.23 0.51
C SER A 82 2.17 4.34 0.44
N ALA A 83 1.66 4.62 -0.76
CA ALA A 83 0.56 5.58 -0.96
C ALA A 83 -0.73 5.16 -0.23
N ILE A 84 -1.05 3.86 -0.22
CA ILE A 84 -2.21 3.33 0.52
C ILE A 84 -2.01 3.56 2.02
N VAL A 85 -0.86 3.17 2.57
CA VAL A 85 -0.58 3.28 4.00
C VAL A 85 -0.59 4.74 4.47
N VAL A 86 0.06 5.65 3.74
CA VAL A 86 0.08 7.07 4.09
C VAL A 86 -1.33 7.66 4.05
N LYS A 87 -2.12 7.36 3.01
CA LYS A 87 -3.52 7.83 2.93
C LYS A 87 -4.44 7.19 3.97
N TYR A 88 -4.17 5.96 4.38
CA TYR A 88 -4.91 5.27 5.45
C TYR A 88 -4.60 5.89 6.82
N GLY A 89 -3.35 6.33 6.99
CA GLY A 89 -2.81 6.92 8.20
C GLY A 89 -1.98 5.91 9.00
N ILE A 90 -0.69 6.18 9.12
CA ILE A 90 0.26 5.31 9.84
C ILE A 90 -0.11 5.17 11.32
N GLY A 91 -0.59 6.24 11.95
CA GLY A 91 -1.08 6.17 13.33
C GLY A 91 -2.22 5.16 13.50
N ARG A 92 -3.17 5.14 12.57
CA ARG A 92 -4.29 4.17 12.56
C ARG A 92 -3.79 2.75 12.32
N LEU A 93 -2.86 2.56 11.37
CA LEU A 93 -2.22 1.26 11.12
C LEU A 93 -1.54 0.72 12.39
N CYS A 94 -0.75 1.55 13.08
CA CYS A 94 0.00 1.13 14.26
C CYS A 94 -0.85 0.91 15.51
N GLN A 95 -2.06 1.46 15.56
CA GLN A 95 -3.05 1.18 16.60
C GLN A 95 -3.83 -0.13 16.38
N GLY A 96 -3.49 -0.90 15.34
CA GLY A 96 -4.17 -2.17 15.02
C GLY A 96 -5.39 -2.00 14.13
N GLY A 97 -5.47 -0.93 13.34
CA GLY A 97 -6.54 -0.75 12.36
C GLY A 97 -6.54 -1.85 11.30
N GLU A 98 -7.73 -2.26 10.85
CA GLU A 98 -7.92 -3.26 9.81
C GLU A 98 -7.49 -2.75 8.42
N ALA A 99 -7.15 -3.66 7.52
CA ALA A 99 -6.79 -3.33 6.15
C ALA A 99 -7.95 -2.61 5.42
N PRO A 100 -7.66 -1.61 4.58
CA PRO A 100 -8.66 -0.85 3.83
C PRO A 100 -9.30 -1.61 2.66
#